data_AF-A0A066ZQR0-F1
#
_entry.id   AF-A0A066ZQR0-F1
#
_cell.length_a   1.000
_cell.length_b   1.000
_cell.length_c   1.000
_cell.angle_alpha   90.00
_cell.angle_beta   90.00
_cell.angle_gamma   90.00
#
_symmetry.space_group_name_H-M   'P 1'
#
loop_
_entity.id
_entity.type
_entity.pdbx_description
1 polymer ?
#
loop_
_entity_poly.entity_id
_entity_poly.type
_entity_poly.pdbx_seq_one_letter_code
_entity_poly.pdbx_strand_id
1 'polypeptide(L)'
;MQNRSMSQSLMIQGLIGLVVLVAFAFKGLWASALYGLFIGLVNVVLLGWTFQKANQRAAENPKSGILILYLSAVIRFVLLAVLFVLGLSLLKLDPMAVVLTFVLMQAGQMFNLKGKRRLTD
;
A
#
# COMPACT_ATOMS: atom_id res chain seq x y z
N MET A 1 -20.62 -7.24 -2.49
CA MET A 1 -20.38 -6.29 -1.36
C MET A 1 -18.90 -5.91 -1.14
N GLN A 2 -17.92 -6.52 -1.83
CA GLN A 2 -16.48 -6.32 -1.57
C GLN A 2 -15.83 -5.03 -2.17
N ASN A 3 -16.45 -4.40 -3.19
CA ASN A 3 -15.90 -3.19 -3.82
C ASN A 3 -15.89 -1.94 -2.92
N ARG A 4 -16.87 -1.76 -2.02
CA ARG A 4 -16.95 -0.55 -1.18
C ARG A 4 -15.78 -0.44 -0.20
N SER A 5 -15.37 -1.54 0.46
CA SER A 5 -14.30 -1.49 1.48
C SER A 5 -12.92 -1.20 0.90
N MET A 6 -12.63 -1.64 -0.34
CA MET A 6 -11.35 -1.33 -0.98
C MET A 6 -11.28 0.13 -1.41
N SER A 7 -12.37 0.66 -1.98
CA SER A 7 -12.45 2.08 -2.37
C SER A 7 -12.30 3.04 -1.19
N GLN A 8 -12.92 2.72 -0.04
CA GLN A 8 -12.79 3.52 1.18
C GLN A 8 -11.35 3.50 1.73
N SER A 9 -10.68 2.34 1.69
CA SER A 9 -9.27 2.24 2.08
C SER A 9 -8.38 3.12 1.22
N LEU A 10 -8.53 3.04 -0.10
CA LEU A 10 -7.78 3.83 -1.05
C LEU A 10 -8.01 5.33 -0.84
N MET A 11 -9.25 5.72 -0.58
CA MET A 11 -9.60 7.11 -0.31
C MET A 11 -8.94 7.62 0.96
N ILE A 12 -9.04 6.90 2.07
CA ILE A 12 -8.42 7.29 3.36
C ILE A 12 -6.90 7.38 3.23
N GLN A 13 -6.27 6.38 2.61
CA GLN A 13 -4.82 6.35 2.42
C GLN A 13 -4.34 7.46 1.50
N GLY A 14 -5.06 7.71 0.40
CA GLY A 14 -4.78 8.82 -0.51
C GLY A 14 -4.90 10.17 0.20
N LEU A 15 -5.90 10.35 1.05
CA LEU A 15 -6.10 11.57 1.83
C LEU A 15 -4.97 11.78 2.85
N ILE A 16 -4.56 10.72 3.57
CA ILE A 16 -3.40 10.76 4.46
C ILE A 16 -2.12 11.11 3.68
N GLY A 17 -1.90 10.47 2.53
CA GLY A 17 -0.76 10.73 1.66
C GLY A 17 -0.72 12.18 1.18
N LEU A 18 -1.86 12.74 0.77
CA LEU A 18 -2.00 14.14 0.38
C LEU A 18 -1.68 15.10 1.53
N VAL A 19 -2.20 14.84 2.73
CA VAL A 19 -1.91 15.67 3.91
C VAL A 19 -0.42 15.67 4.23
N VAL A 20 0.21 14.50 4.21
CA VAL A 20 1.65 14.38 4.50
C VAL A 20 2.48 15.04 3.39
N LEU A 21 2.09 14.90 2.13
CA LEU A 21 2.72 15.57 0.99
C LEU A 21 2.69 17.08 1.15
N VAL A 22 1.51 17.64 1.46
CA VAL A 22 1.35 19.09 1.68
C VAL A 22 2.22 19.55 2.87
N ALA A 23 2.24 18.79 3.97
CA ALA A 23 3.08 19.11 5.13
C ALA A 23 4.58 19.15 4.79
N PHE A 24 5.09 18.20 3.99
CA PHE A 24 6.49 18.19 3.55
C PHE A 24 6.77 19.20 2.43
N ALA A 25 5.78 19.60 1.65
CA ALA A 25 5.93 20.64 0.64
C ALA A 25 6.32 21.98 1.26
N PHE A 26 5.78 22.34 2.43
CA PHE A 26 6.20 23.52 3.20
C PHE A 26 7.68 23.48 3.63
N LYS A 27 8.30 22.30 3.68
CA LYS A 27 9.72 22.11 3.99
C LYS A 27 10.60 21.98 2.74
N GLY A 28 10.03 22.15 1.54
CA GLY A 28 10.74 21.94 0.26
C GLY A 28 10.96 20.46 -0.10
N LEU A 29 10.40 19.50 0.67
CA LEU A 29 10.61 18.06 0.51
C LEU A 29 9.46 17.39 -0.26
N TRP A 30 8.76 18.14 -1.11
CA TRP A 30 7.57 17.67 -1.83
C TRP A 30 7.88 16.47 -2.74
N ALA A 31 9.04 16.45 -3.40
CA ALA A 31 9.44 15.36 -4.29
C ALA A 31 9.66 14.04 -3.52
N SER A 32 10.30 14.12 -2.34
CA SER A 32 10.51 12.99 -1.44
C SER A 32 9.18 12.44 -0.92
N ALA A 33 8.28 13.32 -0.49
CA ALA A 33 6.96 12.92 -0.02
C ALA A 33 6.09 12.33 -1.15
N LEU A 34 6.14 12.93 -2.34
CA LEU A 34 5.45 12.41 -3.53
C LEU A 34 5.96 11.01 -3.90
N TYR A 35 7.27 10.76 -3.77
CA TYR A 35 7.83 9.43 -3.99
C TYR A 35 7.35 8.44 -2.93
N GLY A 36 7.33 8.80 -1.65
CA GLY A 36 6.74 7.97 -0.59
C GLY A 36 5.26 7.65 -0.83
N LEU A 37 4.50 8.62 -1.35
CA LEU A 37 3.11 8.45 -1.78
C LEU A 37 3.00 7.45 -2.92
N PHE A 38 3.85 7.57 -3.94
CA PHE A 38 3.92 6.65 -5.06
C PHE A 38 4.20 5.21 -4.61
N ILE A 39 5.18 4.99 -3.73
CA ILE A 39 5.48 3.65 -3.16
C ILE A 39 4.23 3.08 -2.46
N GLY A 40 3.54 3.90 -1.67
CA GLY A 40 2.30 3.54 -1.00
C GLY A 40 1.24 3.07 -1.99
N LEU A 41 0.93 3.87 -3.00
CA LEU A 41 -0.07 3.54 -4.03
C LEU A 41 0.26 2.26 -4.78
N VAL A 42 1.51 2.08 -5.20
CA VAL A 42 1.97 0.86 -5.89
C VAL A 42 1.68 -0.38 -5.03
N ASN A 43 1.95 -0.31 -3.73
CA ASN A 43 1.69 -1.43 -2.82
C ASN A 43 0.18 -1.77 -2.73
N VAL A 44 -0.70 -0.77 -2.70
CA VAL A 44 -2.15 -1.02 -2.66
C VAL A 44 -2.68 -1.61 -3.96
N VAL A 45 -2.22 -1.09 -5.09
CA VAL A 45 -2.60 -1.61 -6.42
C VAL A 45 -2.18 -3.07 -6.55
N LEU A 46 -0.94 -3.40 -6.16
CA LEU A 46 -0.44 -4.76 -6.19
C LEU A 46 -1.25 -5.70 -5.28
N LEU A 47 -1.65 -5.21 -4.10
CA LEU A 47 -2.53 -5.95 -3.19
C LEU A 47 -3.87 -6.28 -3.85
N GLY A 48 -4.53 -5.27 -4.41
CA GLY A 48 -5.82 -5.44 -5.06
C GLY A 48 -5.77 -6.40 -6.25
N TRP A 49 -4.75 -6.24 -7.10
CA TRP A 49 -4.55 -7.11 -8.25
C TRP A 49 -4.26 -8.55 -7.85
N THR A 50 -3.44 -8.76 -6.82
CA THR A 50 -3.19 -10.11 -6.29
C THR A 50 -4.48 -10.73 -5.76
N PHE A 51 -5.26 -10.00 -4.96
CA PHE A 51 -6.50 -10.54 -4.38
C PHE A 51 -7.49 -10.95 -5.45
N GLN A 52 -7.64 -10.15 -6.51
CA GLN A 52 -8.48 -10.50 -7.65
C GLN A 52 -8.00 -11.79 -8.32
N LYS A 53 -6.69 -11.91 -8.56
CA LYS A 53 -6.08 -13.10 -9.19
C LYS A 53 -6.17 -14.34 -8.30
N ALA A 54 -6.00 -14.18 -6.99
CA ALA A 54 -6.13 -15.26 -6.01
C ALA A 54 -7.58 -15.77 -5.94
N ASN A 55 -8.57 -14.88 -5.92
CA ASN A 55 -9.99 -15.25 -5.92
C ASN A 55 -10.39 -16.03 -7.18
N GLN A 56 -9.91 -15.60 -8.36
CA GLN A 56 -10.18 -16.31 -9.62
C GLN A 56 -9.64 -17.75 -9.57
N ARG A 57 -8.42 -17.95 -9.07
CA ARG A 57 -7.79 -19.28 -8.99
C ARG A 57 -8.31 -20.13 -7.83
N ALA A 58 -8.75 -19.51 -6.74
CA ALA A 58 -9.33 -20.21 -5.59
C ALA A 58 -10.69 -20.86 -5.92
N ALA A 59 -11.42 -20.32 -6.90
CA ALA A 59 -12.69 -20.88 -7.36
C ALA A 59 -12.54 -22.30 -7.94
N GLU A 60 -11.41 -22.57 -8.60
CA GLU A 60 -11.09 -23.89 -9.16
C GLU A 60 -10.28 -24.75 -8.17
N ASN A 61 -9.30 -24.14 -7.49
CA ASN A 61 -8.44 -24.83 -6.53
C ASN A 61 -8.06 -23.91 -5.35
N PRO A 62 -8.68 -24.11 -4.17
CA PRO A 62 -8.42 -23.28 -2.99
C PRO A 62 -6.95 -23.23 -2.55
N LYS A 63 -6.20 -24.33 -2.71
CA LYS A 63 -4.76 -24.39 -2.36
C LYS A 63 -3.95 -23.43 -3.25
N SER A 64 -4.31 -23.32 -4.52
CA SER A 64 -3.64 -22.40 -5.46
C SER A 64 -3.87 -20.94 -5.08
N GLY A 65 -5.07 -20.58 -4.63
CA GLY A 65 -5.39 -19.23 -4.16
C GLY A 65 -4.51 -18.77 -2.99
N ILE A 66 -4.30 -19.64 -2.00
CA ILE A 66 -3.44 -19.35 -0.85
C ILE A 66 -1.97 -19.16 -1.28
N LEU A 67 -1.47 -20.01 -2.19
CA LEU A 67 -0.11 -19.89 -2.73
C LEU A 67 0.12 -18.55 -3.44
N ILE A 68 -0.87 -18.05 -4.18
CA ILE A 68 -0.78 -16.74 -4.84
C ILE A 68 -0.67 -15.59 -3.82
N LEU A 69 -1.43 -15.66 -2.73
CA LEU A 69 -1.35 -14.68 -1.65
C LEU A 69 0.01 -14.71 -0.94
N TYR A 70 0.58 -15.90 -0.73
CA TYR A 70 1.94 -16.09 -0.19
C TYR A 70 3.00 -15.48 -1.12
N LEU A 71 2.95 -15.81 -2.41
CA LEU A 71 3.89 -15.30 -3.39
C LEU A 71 3.81 -13.77 -3.51
N SER A 72 2.61 -13.20 -3.37
CA SER A 72 2.42 -11.75 -3.34
C SER A 72 3.07 -11.06 -2.17
N ALA A 73 3.14 -11.69 -0.99
CA ALA A 73 3.87 -11.13 0.13
C ALA A 73 5.37 -11.01 -0.20
N VAL A 74 5.95 -12.04 -0.83
CA VAL A 74 7.35 -12.04 -1.28
C VAL A 74 7.58 -10.96 -2.34
N ILE A 75 6.74 -10.90 -3.37
CA ILE A 75 6.85 -9.89 -4.44
C ILE A 75 6.75 -8.49 -3.86
N ARG A 76 5.83 -8.23 -2.93
CA ARG A 76 5.71 -6.92 -2.27
C ARG A 76 6.95 -6.56 -1.49
N PHE A 77 7.51 -7.50 -0.73
CA PHE A 77 8.73 -7.25 0.03
C PHE A 77 9.91 -6.86 -0.87
N VAL A 78 10.14 -7.63 -1.93
CA VAL A 78 11.19 -7.34 -2.93
C VAL A 78 10.93 -6.02 -3.64
N LEU A 79 9.69 -5.76 -4.07
CA LEU A 79 9.32 -4.53 -4.77
C LEU A 79 9.54 -3.29 -3.89
N LEU A 80 9.10 -3.33 -2.63
CA LEU A 80 9.31 -2.23 -1.70
C LEU A 80 10.79 -1.98 -1.45
N ALA A 81 11.58 -3.04 -1.24
CA ALA A 81 13.03 -2.91 -1.06
C ALA A 81 13.69 -2.22 -2.26
N VAL A 82 13.36 -2.66 -3.49
CA VAL A 82 13.86 -2.03 -4.71
C VAL A 82 13.44 -0.56 -4.79
N LEU A 83 12.16 -0.24 -4.58
CA LEU A 83 11.68 1.14 -4.65
C LEU A 83 12.35 2.03 -3.58
N PHE A 84 12.54 1.55 -2.36
CA PHE A 84 13.25 2.32 -1.34
C PHE A 84 14.72 2.53 -1.70
N VAL A 85 15.41 1.52 -2.23
CA VAL A 85 16.80 1.68 -2.70
C VAL A 85 16.87 2.67 -3.85
N LEU A 86 15.95 2.60 -4.82
CA LEU A 86 15.87 3.56 -5.93
C LEU A 86 15.64 5.00 -5.42
N GLY A 87 14.70 5.19 -4.51
CA GLY A 87 14.40 6.51 -3.94
C GLY A 87 15.52 7.10 -3.11
N LEU A 88 16.09 6.31 -2.19
CA LEU A 88 17.03 6.81 -1.19
C LEU A 88 18.47 6.82 -1.70
N SER A 89 18.89 5.78 -2.44
CA SER A 89 20.29 5.66 -2.89
C SER A 89 20.54 6.34 -4.22
N LEU A 90 19.64 6.18 -5.20
CA LEU A 90 19.85 6.70 -6.56
C LEU A 90 19.31 8.12 -6.71
N LEU A 91 18.06 8.35 -6.29
CA LEU A 91 17.43 9.67 -6.37
C LEU A 91 17.81 10.61 -5.23
N LYS A 92 18.52 10.09 -4.20
CA LYS A 92 18.99 10.85 -3.02
C LYS A 92 17.87 11.64 -2.34
N LEU A 93 16.67 11.06 -2.31
CA LEU A 93 15.52 11.67 -1.66
C LEU A 93 15.68 11.65 -0.15
N ASP A 94 15.03 12.61 0.51
CA ASP A 94 15.04 12.71 1.97
C ASP A 94 14.39 11.46 2.60
N PRO A 95 15.13 10.68 3.42
CA PRO A 95 14.63 9.43 3.97
C PRO A 95 13.40 9.62 4.87
N MET A 96 13.37 10.70 5.65
CA MET A 96 12.27 10.95 6.58
C MET A 96 10.98 11.22 5.82
N ALA A 97 11.03 12.07 4.80
CA ALA A 97 9.87 12.40 3.97
C ALA A 97 9.35 11.17 3.20
N VAL A 98 10.23 10.38 2.59
CA VAL A 98 9.82 9.17 1.84
C VAL A 98 9.19 8.13 2.79
N VAL A 99 9.89 7.77 3.87
CA VAL A 99 9.47 6.69 4.77
C VAL A 99 8.24 7.09 5.57
N LEU A 100 8.16 8.31 6.13
CA LEU A 100 6.99 8.73 6.89
C LEU A 100 5.74 8.81 6.01
N THR A 101 5.85 9.32 4.78
CA THR A 101 4.70 9.35 3.87
C THR A 101 4.19 7.94 3.59
N PHE A 102 5.08 7.00 3.28
CA PHE A 102 4.71 5.61 3.09
C PHE A 102 4.08 4.99 4.34
N VAL A 103 4.73 5.09 5.51
CA VAL A 103 4.26 4.44 6.74
C VAL A 103 2.90 4.98 7.19
N LEU A 104 2.69 6.29 7.14
CA LEU A 104 1.43 6.91 7.52
C LEU A 104 0.29 6.50 6.57
N MET A 105 0.56 6.44 5.26
CA MET A 105 -0.40 5.86 4.31
C MET A 105 -0.70 4.41 4.65
N GLN A 106 0.30 3.60 4.97
CA GLN A 106 0.09 2.19 5.31
C GLN A 106 -0.67 1.98 6.62
N ALA A 107 -0.49 2.86 7.60
CA ALA A 107 -1.32 2.88 8.81
C ALA A 107 -2.80 3.13 8.47
N GLY A 108 -3.08 3.98 7.47
CA GLY A 108 -4.41 4.16 6.88
C GLY A 108 -5.08 2.86 6.41
N GLN A 109 -4.31 1.88 5.92
CA GLN A 109 -4.86 0.57 5.56
C GLN A 109 -5.34 -0.22 6.78
N MET A 110 -4.65 -0.10 7.92
CA MET A 110 -4.97 -0.85 9.13
C MET A 110 -6.32 -0.45 9.72
N PHE A 111 -6.71 0.82 9.59
CA PHE A 111 -8.03 1.29 10.03
C PHE A 111 -9.19 0.65 9.26
N ASN A 112 -8.97 0.24 8.01
CA ASN A 112 -9.97 -0.50 7.23
C ASN A 112 -10.22 -1.91 7.77
N LEU A 113 -9.24 -2.52 8.45
CA LEU A 113 -9.39 -3.85 9.02
C LEU A 113 -10.28 -3.86 10.28
N LYS A 114 -10.33 -2.74 11.03
CA LYS A 114 -11.18 -2.62 12.25
C LYS A 114 -12.69 -2.62 11.96
N GLY A 115 -13.11 -2.28 10.73
CA GLY A 115 -14.51 -2.28 10.32
C GLY A 115 -15.10 -3.68 10.05
N LYS A 116 -14.26 -4.72 9.93
CA LYS A 116 -14.70 -6.11 9.72
C LYS A 116 -14.84 -6.85 11.06
N ARG A 117 -15.68 -6.32 11.96
CA ARG A 117 -16.12 -7.04 13.16
C ARG A 117 -16.88 -8.32 12.73
N ARG A 118 -16.62 -9.39 13.46
CA ARG A 118 -16.90 -10.80 13.18
C ARG A 118 -18.36 -11.07 12.78
N LEU A 119 -18.56 -11.94 11.78
CA LEU A 119 -19.83 -12.64 11.52
C LEU A 119 -19.87 -13.95 12.31
N THR A 120 -19.45 -13.93 13.57
CA THR A 120 -19.36 -15.14 14.41
C THR A 120 -19.88 -14.87 15.82
N ASP A 121 -20.96 -14.10 15.89
CA ASP A 121 -21.95 -14.17 16.96
C ASP A 121 -23.30 -14.53 16.31
#